data_AF-A0A813FDA2-F1
#
_entry.id   AF-A0A813FDA2-F1
#
_cell.length_a   1.000
_cell.length_b   1.000
_cell.length_c   1.000
_cell.angle_alpha   90.00
_cell.angle_beta   90.00
_cell.angle_gamma   90.00
#
_symmetry.space_group_name_H-M   'P 1'
#
loop_
_entity.id
_entity.type
_entity.pdbx_description
1 polymer ?
#
loop_
_entity_poly.entity_id
_entity_poly.type
_entity_poly.pdbx_seq_one_letter_code
_entity_poly.pdbx_strand_id
1 'polypeptide(L)'
;MAAGSYQLGFQITPLLGHGGLDSSGDFKGGPHPVEDDPLFRLCTENRDGGNKWVQEGRHEEAVGRYSELIMQSRALENETDILWTEEGRIQVRQLRAAAYLNLSLCFLKLKQWTHAVNTATRAMQGDKDPADPKEDVLAPEKKAKALFRRAQAQRDGFAKMDEAVKDLKKAAEYAPEDKAVQQELRLTMLALKKSAEASDKKLAGFLNRDKKVQRGDGIFSDADRDRDTSGPQLPKEPVKVSDGLWVVPKGEEDEEKKATEDEIDFEELSREISEMKEERPEAFAELQVKMAAMMAEQAALPEVPEESAEGAESEPAPAAA
;
A
#
# COMPACT_ATOMS: atom_id res chain seq x y z
N MET A 1 26.03 -15.14 -35.37
CA MET A 1 25.11 -14.17 -36.01
C MET A 1 24.07 -14.97 -36.78
N ALA A 2 22.83 -15.04 -36.28
CA ALA A 2 21.75 -15.75 -36.97
C ALA A 2 21.13 -14.81 -38.01
N ALA A 3 21.29 -15.14 -39.29
CA ALA A 3 20.66 -14.40 -40.38
C ALA A 3 19.18 -14.79 -40.45
N GLY A 4 18.30 -13.89 -40.01
CA GLY A 4 16.86 -14.03 -40.23
C GLY A 4 16.54 -13.85 -41.71
N SER A 5 15.97 -14.88 -42.33
CA SER A 5 15.40 -14.77 -43.68
C SER A 5 13.94 -14.39 -43.55
N TYR A 6 13.54 -13.31 -44.21
CA TYR A 6 12.13 -12.94 -44.35
C TYR A 6 11.55 -13.73 -45.52
N GLN A 7 10.54 -14.56 -45.27
CA GLN A 7 9.72 -15.15 -46.33
C GLN A 7 8.56 -14.20 -46.64
N LEU A 8 8.60 -13.58 -47.82
CA LEU A 8 7.45 -12.88 -48.40
C LEU A 8 6.42 -13.93 -48.83
N GLY A 9 5.34 -14.07 -48.06
CA GLY A 9 4.17 -14.87 -48.45
C GLY A 9 3.21 -13.99 -49.25
N PHE A 10 2.81 -14.45 -50.44
CA PHE A 10 1.71 -13.84 -51.19
C PHE A 10 0.42 -14.56 -50.82
N GLN A 11 -0.59 -13.81 -50.38
CA GLN A 11 -1.93 -14.33 -50.14
C GLN A 11 -2.71 -14.23 -51.45
N ILE A 12 -3.13 -15.36 -52.01
CA ILE A 12 -3.88 -15.41 -53.26
C ILE A 12 -5.37 -15.29 -52.92
N THR A 13 -5.96 -14.13 -53.19
CA THR A 13 -7.42 -13.92 -53.03
C THR A 13 -8.14 -14.37 -54.32
N PRO A 14 -9.10 -15.30 -54.25
CA PRO A 14 -9.84 -15.76 -55.43
C PRO A 14 -10.70 -14.63 -56.03
N LEU A 15 -10.83 -14.63 -57.36
CA LEU A 15 -11.70 -13.69 -58.08
C LEU A 15 -13.15 -14.19 -58.02
N LEU A 16 -14.09 -13.28 -57.77
CA LEU A 16 -15.52 -13.52 -57.92
C LEU A 16 -15.88 -13.69 -59.42
N GLY A 17 -16.98 -14.39 -59.73
CA GLY A 17 -17.39 -14.72 -61.10
C GLY A 17 -17.55 -13.54 -62.08
N HIS A 18 -17.58 -12.31 -61.58
CA HIS A 18 -17.57 -11.07 -62.37
C HIS A 18 -16.16 -10.48 -62.66
N GLY A 19 -15.08 -11.16 -62.26
CA GLY A 19 -13.70 -10.71 -62.47
C GLY A 19 -13.17 -9.70 -61.43
N GLY A 20 -13.99 -9.22 -60.50
CA GLY A 20 -13.52 -8.47 -59.32
C GLY A 20 -12.94 -9.38 -58.23
N LEU A 21 -11.99 -8.84 -57.45
CA LEU A 21 -11.45 -9.47 -56.25
C LEU A 21 -12.55 -9.74 -55.22
N ASP A 22 -12.54 -10.94 -54.62
CA ASP A 22 -13.41 -11.27 -53.48
C ASP A 22 -12.98 -10.48 -52.24
N SER A 23 -13.47 -9.25 -52.15
CA SER A 23 -13.28 -8.32 -51.03
C SER A 23 -14.35 -8.49 -49.95
N SER A 24 -15.07 -9.61 -49.93
CA SER A 24 -16.11 -9.87 -48.91
C SER A 24 -15.53 -10.12 -47.52
N GLY A 25 -14.28 -10.60 -47.45
CA GLY A 25 -13.52 -10.77 -46.21
C GLY A 25 -12.58 -9.60 -45.86
N ASP A 26 -12.32 -8.71 -46.83
CA ASP A 26 -11.46 -7.55 -46.63
C ASP A 26 -12.28 -6.39 -46.07
N PHE A 27 -11.85 -5.85 -44.93
CA PHE A 27 -12.46 -4.69 -44.31
C PHE A 27 -12.45 -3.52 -45.31
N LYS A 28 -13.63 -3.18 -45.83
CA LYS A 28 -13.82 -2.02 -46.71
C LYS A 28 -13.90 -0.80 -45.82
N GLY A 29 -12.75 -0.15 -45.64
CA GLY A 29 -12.59 1.07 -44.83
C GLY A 29 -13.83 1.97 -44.81
N GLY A 30 -14.28 2.30 -43.61
CA GLY A 30 -15.48 3.09 -43.36
C GLY A 30 -16.01 2.91 -41.94
N PRO A 31 -17.02 3.69 -41.52
CA PRO A 31 -17.62 3.60 -40.19
C PRO A 31 -18.18 2.19 -39.92
N HIS A 32 -17.67 1.53 -38.89
CA HIS A 32 -18.02 0.14 -38.56
C HIS A 32 -18.05 -0.08 -37.04
N PRO A 33 -18.75 -1.11 -36.56
CA PRO A 33 -18.76 -1.43 -35.13
C PRO A 33 -17.41 -2.01 -34.69
N VAL A 34 -17.12 -1.91 -33.40
CA VAL A 34 -15.86 -2.34 -32.79
C VAL A 34 -15.56 -3.82 -33.07
N GLU A 35 -16.59 -4.66 -33.06
CA GLU A 35 -16.45 -6.12 -33.23
C GLU A 35 -15.95 -6.51 -34.63
N ASP A 36 -16.22 -5.67 -35.63
CA ASP A 36 -15.81 -5.90 -37.01
C ASP A 36 -14.42 -5.35 -37.32
N ASP A 37 -13.84 -4.56 -36.41
CA ASP A 37 -12.54 -3.94 -36.59
C ASP A 37 -11.42 -5.01 -36.61
N PRO A 38 -10.48 -4.95 -37.58
CA PRO A 38 -9.37 -5.90 -37.65
C PRO A 38 -8.50 -5.92 -36.39
N LEU A 39 -8.27 -4.78 -35.73
CA LEU A 39 -7.53 -4.71 -34.47
C LEU A 39 -8.28 -5.41 -33.34
N PHE A 40 -9.61 -5.32 -33.31
CA PHE A 40 -10.41 -6.05 -32.32
C PHE A 40 -10.31 -7.56 -32.55
N ARG A 41 -10.37 -8.03 -33.79
CA ARG A 41 -10.14 -9.44 -34.14
C ARG A 41 -8.75 -9.91 -33.72
N LEU A 42 -7.70 -9.14 -34.04
CA LEU A 42 -6.33 -9.42 -33.60
C LEU A 42 -6.20 -9.48 -32.07
N CYS A 43 -6.89 -8.59 -31.35
CA CYS A 43 -6.95 -8.63 -29.90
C CYS A 43 -7.55 -9.95 -29.39
N THR A 44 -8.63 -10.44 -29.99
CA THR A 44 -9.24 -11.73 -29.62
C THR A 44 -8.34 -12.92 -29.95
N GLU A 45 -7.67 -12.92 -31.10
CA GLU A 45 -6.72 -13.96 -31.49
C GLU A 45 -5.50 -13.99 -30.54
N ASN A 46 -4.98 -12.82 -30.18
CA ASN A 46 -3.87 -12.72 -29.22
C ASN A 46 -4.27 -13.16 -27.81
N ARG A 47 -5.52 -12.92 -27.40
CA ARG A 47 -6.06 -13.45 -26.14
C ARG A 47 -6.06 -14.98 -26.15
N ASP A 48 -6.59 -15.57 -27.20
CA ASP A 48 -6.79 -17.01 -27.29
C ASP A 48 -5.45 -17.75 -27.51
N GLY A 49 -4.57 -17.18 -28.33
CA GLY A 49 -3.18 -17.62 -28.46
C GLY A 49 -2.40 -17.53 -27.16
N GLY A 50 -2.53 -16.42 -26.42
CA GLY A 50 -1.95 -16.26 -25.09
C GLY A 50 -2.47 -17.31 -24.09
N ASN A 51 -3.78 -17.58 -24.09
CA ASN A 51 -4.40 -18.59 -23.23
C ASN A 51 -3.83 -19.98 -23.52
N LYS A 52 -3.66 -20.33 -24.80
CA LYS A 52 -3.04 -21.59 -25.21
C LYS A 52 -1.60 -21.73 -24.70
N TRP A 53 -0.78 -20.69 -24.85
CA TRP A 53 0.59 -20.71 -24.32
C TRP A 53 0.66 -20.85 -22.80
N VAL A 54 -0.26 -20.20 -22.07
CA VAL A 54 -0.37 -20.36 -20.61
C VAL A 54 -0.70 -21.81 -20.23
N GLN A 55 -1.63 -22.46 -20.95
CA GLN A 55 -1.99 -23.86 -20.72
C GLN A 55 -0.82 -24.81 -21.01
N GLU A 56 0.01 -24.51 -22.01
CA GLU A 56 1.22 -25.25 -22.36
C GLU A 56 2.42 -24.96 -21.44
N GLY A 57 2.28 -24.05 -20.47
CA GLY A 57 3.36 -23.64 -19.55
C GLY A 57 4.39 -22.69 -20.17
N ARG A 58 4.16 -22.23 -21.40
CA ARG A 58 5.01 -21.29 -22.15
C ARG A 58 4.71 -19.85 -21.78
N HIS A 59 5.11 -19.47 -20.57
CA HIS A 59 4.73 -18.19 -19.97
C HIS A 59 5.39 -16.97 -20.60
N GLU A 60 6.61 -17.09 -21.14
CA GLU A 60 7.32 -15.98 -21.78
C GLU A 60 6.66 -15.59 -23.11
N GLU A 61 6.29 -16.58 -23.92
CA GLU A 61 5.60 -16.36 -25.19
C GLU A 61 4.18 -15.84 -24.97
N ALA A 62 3.50 -16.31 -23.93
CA ALA A 62 2.22 -15.76 -23.51
C ALA A 62 2.33 -14.27 -23.14
N VAL A 63 3.41 -13.85 -22.47
CA VAL A 63 3.63 -12.43 -22.15
C VAL A 63 3.69 -11.58 -23.40
N GLY A 64 4.39 -12.04 -24.45
CA GLY A 64 4.43 -11.36 -25.75
C GLY A 64 3.03 -11.14 -26.33
N ARG A 65 2.20 -12.20 -26.37
CA ARG A 65 0.84 -12.15 -26.92
C ARG A 65 -0.09 -11.19 -26.17
N TYR A 66 -0.10 -11.25 -24.85
CA TYR A 66 -0.95 -10.34 -24.07
C TYR A 66 -0.45 -8.89 -24.12
N SER A 67 0.86 -8.67 -24.23
CA SER A 67 1.42 -7.33 -24.39
C SER A 67 1.02 -6.72 -25.74
N GLU A 68 1.05 -7.52 -26.80
CA GLU A 68 0.60 -7.11 -28.13
C GLU A 68 -0.91 -6.80 -28.15
N LEU A 69 -1.73 -7.64 -27.52
CA LEU A 69 -3.16 -7.36 -27.31
C LEU A 69 -3.39 -6.00 -26.63
N ILE A 70 -2.64 -5.70 -25.57
CA ILE A 70 -2.77 -4.41 -24.87
C ILE A 70 -2.43 -3.26 -25.81
N MET A 71 -1.33 -3.35 -26.58
CA MET A 71 -0.97 -2.31 -27.54
C MET A 71 -2.05 -2.13 -28.61
N GLN A 72 -2.57 -3.23 -29.18
CA GLN A 72 -3.62 -3.20 -30.18
C GLN A 72 -4.92 -2.61 -29.61
N SER A 73 -5.29 -2.95 -28.37
CA SER A 73 -6.47 -2.37 -27.72
C SER A 73 -6.36 -0.85 -27.53
N ARG A 74 -5.15 -0.33 -27.28
CA ARG A 74 -4.89 1.12 -27.19
C ARG A 74 -4.86 1.78 -28.57
N ALA A 75 -4.36 1.09 -29.59
CA ALA A 75 -4.41 1.58 -30.96
C ALA A 75 -5.86 1.70 -31.44
N LEU A 76 -6.67 0.68 -31.15
CA LEU A 76 -8.11 0.64 -31.44
C LEU A 76 -8.84 1.86 -30.86
N GLU A 77 -8.56 2.23 -29.60
CA GLU A 77 -9.15 3.43 -28.95
C GLU A 77 -8.87 4.75 -29.70
N ASN A 78 -7.82 4.82 -30.53
CA ASN A 78 -7.45 6.01 -31.30
C ASN A 78 -7.98 6.00 -32.75
N GLU A 79 -8.63 4.92 -33.18
CA GLU A 79 -9.10 4.76 -34.55
C GLU A 79 -10.34 5.62 -34.81
N THR A 80 -10.38 6.32 -35.96
CA THR A 80 -11.45 7.27 -36.29
C THR A 80 -12.63 6.63 -37.01
N ASP A 81 -12.39 5.48 -37.64
CA ASP A 81 -13.38 4.79 -38.46
C ASP A 81 -14.30 3.88 -37.63
N ILE A 82 -14.14 3.87 -36.30
CA ILE A 82 -14.94 3.05 -35.38
C ILE A 82 -16.16 3.82 -34.87
N LEU A 83 -17.33 3.22 -35.02
CA LEU A 83 -18.58 3.66 -34.39
C LEU A 83 -18.62 3.18 -32.94
N TRP A 84 -18.08 4.00 -32.04
CA TRP A 84 -18.03 3.69 -30.61
C TRP A 84 -19.41 3.70 -29.94
N THR A 85 -19.94 2.50 -29.68
CA THR A 85 -21.01 2.27 -28.71
C THR A 85 -20.44 2.12 -27.30
N GLU A 86 -21.26 2.30 -26.26
CA GLU A 86 -20.78 2.10 -24.88
C GLU A 86 -20.49 0.61 -24.64
N GLU A 87 -21.28 -0.29 -25.22
CA GLU A 87 -21.06 -1.73 -25.20
C GLU A 87 -19.70 -2.09 -25.83
N GLY A 88 -19.38 -1.51 -26.99
CA GLY A 88 -18.10 -1.73 -27.66
C GLY A 88 -16.91 -1.26 -26.82
N ARG A 89 -17.02 -0.09 -26.17
CA ARG A 89 -16.00 0.38 -25.22
C ARG A 89 -15.82 -0.58 -24.05
N ILE A 90 -16.91 -1.07 -23.47
CA ILE A 90 -16.87 -2.03 -22.37
C ILE A 90 -16.19 -3.33 -22.80
N GLN A 91 -16.49 -3.85 -24.00
CA GLN A 91 -15.85 -5.06 -24.52
C GLN A 91 -14.33 -4.91 -24.65
N VAL A 92 -13.85 -3.79 -25.21
CA VAL A 92 -12.41 -3.51 -25.35
C VAL A 92 -11.74 -3.40 -23.98
N ARG A 93 -12.35 -2.66 -23.04
CA ARG A 93 -11.86 -2.57 -21.66
C ARG A 93 -11.81 -3.93 -20.98
N GLN A 94 -12.84 -4.77 -21.15
CA GLN A 94 -12.90 -6.10 -20.55
C GLN A 94 -11.80 -7.00 -21.10
N LEU A 95 -11.54 -6.91 -22.41
CA LEU A 95 -10.51 -7.68 -23.08
C LEU A 95 -9.11 -7.24 -22.62
N ARG A 96 -8.88 -5.93 -22.50
CA ARG A 96 -7.65 -5.35 -21.91
C ARG A 96 -7.46 -5.77 -20.44
N ALA A 97 -8.50 -5.65 -19.61
CA ALA A 97 -8.45 -6.03 -18.21
C ALA A 97 -8.17 -7.54 -18.03
N ALA A 98 -8.75 -8.39 -18.89
CA ALA A 98 -8.46 -9.82 -18.92
C ALA A 98 -7.00 -10.11 -19.32
N ALA A 99 -6.43 -9.37 -20.27
CA ALA A 99 -5.03 -9.49 -20.65
C ALA A 99 -4.08 -9.11 -19.50
N TYR A 100 -4.35 -7.99 -18.79
CA TYR A 100 -3.59 -7.63 -17.59
C TYR A 100 -3.69 -8.68 -16.49
N LEU A 101 -4.89 -9.22 -16.27
CA LEU A 101 -5.09 -10.29 -15.32
C LEU A 101 -4.24 -11.50 -15.70
N ASN A 102 -4.27 -11.95 -16.95
CA ASN A 102 -3.48 -13.10 -17.41
C ASN A 102 -1.96 -12.83 -17.38
N LEU A 103 -1.51 -11.62 -17.71
CA LEU A 103 -0.11 -11.22 -17.54
C LEU A 103 0.36 -11.35 -16.11
N SER A 104 -0.45 -10.94 -15.13
CA SER A 104 -0.05 -11.06 -13.72
C SER A 104 0.20 -12.52 -13.31
N LEU A 105 -0.55 -13.48 -13.88
CA LEU A 105 -0.26 -14.90 -13.70
C LEU A 105 1.07 -15.32 -14.34
N CYS A 106 1.32 -14.91 -15.58
CA CYS A 106 2.58 -15.23 -16.26
C CYS A 106 3.77 -14.68 -15.46
N PHE A 107 3.70 -13.42 -15.02
CA PHE A 107 4.76 -12.80 -14.23
C PHE A 107 4.96 -13.45 -12.86
N LEU A 108 3.90 -13.93 -12.21
CA LEU A 108 4.04 -14.76 -11.00
C LEU A 108 4.81 -16.06 -11.27
N LYS A 109 4.49 -16.74 -12.37
CA LYS A 109 5.18 -17.99 -12.76
C LYS A 109 6.64 -17.76 -13.11
N LEU A 110 6.94 -16.61 -13.73
CA LEU A 110 8.29 -16.17 -14.06
C LEU A 110 9.03 -15.50 -12.88
N LYS A 111 8.39 -15.41 -11.70
CA LYS A 111 8.94 -14.75 -10.49
C LYS A 111 9.32 -13.28 -10.73
N GLN A 112 8.66 -12.61 -11.66
CA GLN A 112 8.81 -11.18 -11.93
C GLN A 112 7.82 -10.37 -11.09
N TRP A 113 8.13 -10.26 -9.79
CA TRP A 113 7.20 -9.77 -8.77
C TRP A 113 6.68 -8.35 -9.02
N THR A 114 7.56 -7.42 -9.41
CA THR A 114 7.18 -6.03 -9.71
C THR A 114 6.16 -5.97 -10.84
N HIS A 115 6.39 -6.71 -11.93
CA HIS A 115 5.48 -6.76 -13.06
C HIS A 115 4.15 -7.43 -12.70
N ALA A 116 4.18 -8.48 -11.87
CA ALA A 116 2.98 -9.13 -11.36
C ALA A 116 2.10 -8.17 -10.55
N VAL A 117 2.69 -7.39 -9.62
CA VAL A 117 1.96 -6.40 -8.81
C VAL A 117 1.35 -5.31 -9.70
N ASN A 118 2.14 -4.77 -10.63
CA ASN A 118 1.70 -3.70 -11.51
C ASN A 118 0.55 -4.14 -12.44
N THR A 119 0.68 -5.30 -13.08
CA THR A 119 -0.35 -5.83 -13.98
C THR A 119 -1.61 -6.28 -13.24
N ALA A 120 -1.49 -6.86 -12.05
CA ALA A 120 -2.66 -7.18 -11.22
C ALA A 120 -3.42 -5.90 -10.81
N THR A 121 -2.69 -4.83 -10.52
CA THR A 121 -3.28 -3.52 -10.17
C THR A 121 -3.98 -2.89 -11.37
N ARG A 122 -3.34 -2.87 -12.54
CA ARG A 122 -3.94 -2.37 -13.79
C ARG A 122 -5.16 -3.17 -14.25
N ALA A 123 -5.20 -4.47 -13.96
CA ALA A 123 -6.39 -5.28 -14.25
C ALA A 123 -7.65 -4.79 -13.52
N MET A 124 -7.49 -4.12 -12.37
CA MET A 124 -8.60 -3.58 -11.57
C MET A 124 -8.83 -2.08 -11.80
N GLN A 125 -7.77 -1.31 -12.03
CA GLN A 125 -7.83 0.16 -12.11
C GLN A 125 -7.87 0.70 -13.54
N GLY A 126 -7.48 -0.10 -14.53
CA GLY A 126 -7.24 0.36 -15.89
C GLY A 126 -5.85 0.95 -16.08
N ASP A 127 -5.68 1.67 -17.19
CA ASP A 127 -4.41 2.22 -17.64
C ASP A 127 -4.13 3.67 -17.20
N LYS A 128 -5.15 4.37 -16.69
CA LYS A 128 -5.04 5.79 -16.31
C LYS A 128 -4.75 5.96 -14.83
N ASP A 129 -4.01 7.03 -14.51
CA ASP A 129 -3.69 7.45 -13.15
C ASP A 129 -4.01 8.96 -13.03
N PRO A 130 -5.02 9.38 -12.25
CA PRO A 130 -5.84 8.59 -11.34
C PRO A 130 -6.79 7.60 -12.04
N ALA A 131 -7.21 6.55 -11.33
CA ALA A 131 -8.04 5.48 -11.87
C ALA A 131 -9.43 5.97 -12.29
N ASP A 132 -9.81 5.69 -13.53
CA ASP A 132 -11.13 6.01 -14.07
C ASP A 132 -12.16 4.96 -13.62
N PRO A 133 -13.30 5.35 -13.01
CA PRO A 133 -14.35 4.39 -12.62
C PRO A 133 -14.93 3.59 -13.80
N LYS A 134 -14.81 4.12 -15.02
CA LYS A 134 -15.28 3.46 -16.26
C LYS A 134 -14.39 2.30 -16.71
N GLU A 135 -13.15 2.25 -16.24
CA GLU A 135 -12.20 1.17 -16.53
C GLU A 135 -12.37 -0.03 -15.59
N ASP A 136 -13.10 0.16 -14.50
CA ASP A 136 -13.45 -0.92 -13.58
C ASP A 136 -14.59 -1.81 -14.13
N VAL A 137 -14.24 -2.61 -15.14
CA VAL A 137 -15.17 -3.50 -15.86
C VAL A 137 -15.02 -4.98 -15.46
N LEU A 138 -14.15 -5.27 -14.49
CA LEU A 138 -13.78 -6.62 -14.14
C LEU A 138 -14.81 -7.24 -13.18
N ALA A 139 -15.29 -8.45 -13.46
CA ALA A 139 -16.23 -9.13 -12.57
C ALA A 139 -15.64 -9.37 -11.16
N PRO A 140 -16.45 -9.39 -10.08
CA PRO A 140 -15.97 -9.56 -8.70
C PRO A 140 -15.04 -10.77 -8.51
N GLU A 141 -15.36 -11.93 -9.08
CA GLU A 141 -14.53 -13.13 -9.02
C GLU A 141 -13.14 -12.94 -9.66
N LYS A 142 -13.08 -12.17 -10.75
CA LYS A 142 -11.83 -11.85 -11.44
C LYS A 142 -11.03 -10.80 -10.67
N LYS A 143 -11.69 -9.87 -9.96
CA LYS A 143 -11.03 -8.95 -9.01
C LYS A 143 -10.40 -9.71 -7.86
N ALA A 144 -11.10 -10.70 -7.28
CA ALA A 144 -10.54 -11.57 -6.26
C ALA A 144 -9.26 -12.28 -6.76
N LYS A 145 -9.26 -12.78 -8.00
CA LYS A 145 -8.06 -13.36 -8.64
C LYS A 145 -6.92 -12.36 -8.79
N ALA A 146 -7.21 -11.12 -9.19
CA ALA A 146 -6.18 -10.07 -9.30
C ALA A 146 -5.54 -9.76 -7.94
N LEU A 147 -6.35 -9.57 -6.90
CA LEU A 147 -5.89 -9.33 -5.54
C LEU A 147 -5.10 -10.52 -4.98
N PHE A 148 -5.59 -11.74 -5.18
CA PHE A 148 -4.89 -12.96 -4.79
C PHE A 148 -3.50 -13.05 -5.43
N ARG A 149 -3.40 -12.77 -6.73
CA ARG A 149 -2.12 -12.75 -7.46
C ARG A 149 -1.18 -11.66 -6.95
N ARG A 150 -1.72 -10.46 -6.67
CA ARG A 150 -0.95 -9.34 -6.11
C ARG A 150 -0.41 -9.68 -4.71
N ALA A 151 -1.22 -10.30 -3.86
CA ALA A 151 -0.83 -10.74 -2.54
C ALA A 151 0.31 -11.79 -2.59
N GLN A 152 0.22 -12.75 -3.51
CA GLN A 152 1.30 -13.73 -3.72
C GLN A 152 2.62 -13.05 -4.10
N ALA A 153 2.58 -12.08 -5.02
CA ALA A 153 3.78 -11.33 -5.40
C ALA A 153 4.35 -10.48 -4.24
N GLN A 154 3.49 -9.85 -3.44
CA GLN A 154 3.91 -9.08 -2.25
C GLN A 154 4.56 -9.96 -1.19
N ARG A 155 3.96 -11.13 -0.93
CA ARG A 155 4.47 -12.11 0.03
C ARG A 155 5.80 -12.69 -0.42
N ASP A 156 5.83 -13.26 -1.62
CA ASP A 156 6.94 -14.09 -2.08
C ASP A 156 8.10 -13.25 -2.65
N GLY A 157 7.78 -12.09 -3.22
CA GLY A 157 8.76 -11.21 -3.85
C GLY A 157 9.36 -10.15 -2.93
N PHE A 158 8.52 -9.53 -2.08
CA PHE A 158 8.92 -8.37 -1.29
C PHE A 158 8.88 -8.62 0.23
N ALA A 159 8.47 -9.82 0.66
CA ALA A 159 8.24 -10.15 2.07
C ALA A 159 7.26 -9.18 2.78
N LYS A 160 6.39 -8.52 2.01
CA LYS A 160 5.42 -7.54 2.51
C LYS A 160 4.13 -8.23 2.94
N MET A 161 4.20 -8.92 4.08
CA MET A 161 3.11 -9.71 4.62
C MET A 161 1.86 -8.87 4.94
N ASP A 162 2.04 -7.64 5.43
CA ASP A 162 0.91 -6.75 5.76
C ASP A 162 0.09 -6.34 4.54
N GLU A 163 0.78 -6.00 3.43
CA GLU A 163 0.11 -5.67 2.17
C GLU A 163 -0.61 -6.90 1.61
N ALA A 164 0.04 -8.08 1.65
CA ALA A 164 -0.56 -9.32 1.19
C ALA A 164 -1.83 -9.69 1.98
N VAL A 165 -1.84 -9.50 3.30
CA VAL A 165 -3.03 -9.72 4.13
C VAL A 165 -4.16 -8.73 3.77
N LYS A 166 -3.85 -7.46 3.51
CA LYS A 166 -4.85 -6.47 3.08
C LYS A 166 -5.50 -6.89 1.75
N ASP A 167 -4.70 -7.35 0.80
CA ASP A 167 -5.20 -7.81 -0.50
C ASP A 167 -6.03 -9.09 -0.39
N LEU A 168 -5.59 -10.06 0.43
CA LEU A 168 -6.33 -11.31 0.65
C LEU A 168 -7.65 -11.10 1.40
N LYS A 169 -7.71 -10.13 2.33
CA LYS A 169 -8.99 -9.75 2.98
C LYS A 169 -9.98 -9.19 1.96
N LYS A 170 -9.54 -8.24 1.12
CA LYS A 170 -10.37 -7.71 0.03
C LYS A 170 -10.76 -8.80 -0.97
N ALA A 171 -9.86 -9.73 -1.28
CA ALA A 171 -10.17 -10.86 -2.16
C ALA A 171 -11.28 -11.75 -1.56
N ALA A 172 -11.25 -11.98 -0.24
CA ALA A 172 -12.27 -12.76 0.47
C ALA A 172 -13.64 -12.05 0.52
N GLU A 173 -13.67 -10.71 0.49
CA GLU A 173 -14.92 -9.94 0.36
C GLU A 173 -15.57 -10.14 -1.02
N TYR A 174 -14.76 -10.20 -2.09
CA TYR A 174 -15.27 -10.43 -3.46
C TYR A 174 -15.61 -11.89 -3.75
N ALA A 175 -14.91 -12.85 -3.14
CA ALA A 175 -15.10 -14.28 -3.36
C ALA A 175 -15.03 -15.06 -2.03
N PRO A 176 -16.07 -14.96 -1.19
CA PRO A 176 -16.07 -15.59 0.13
C PRO A 176 -16.06 -17.13 0.06
N GLU A 177 -16.54 -17.72 -1.04
CA GLU A 177 -16.58 -19.18 -1.24
C GLU A 177 -15.24 -19.77 -1.72
N ASP A 178 -14.28 -18.93 -2.11
CA ASP A 178 -12.99 -19.41 -2.62
C ASP A 178 -12.10 -19.93 -1.48
N LYS A 179 -12.05 -21.26 -1.37
CA LYS A 179 -11.23 -21.96 -0.37
C LYS A 179 -9.74 -21.63 -0.49
N ALA A 180 -9.24 -21.37 -1.70
CA ALA A 180 -7.83 -21.04 -1.90
C ALA A 180 -7.49 -19.69 -1.27
N VAL A 181 -8.35 -18.68 -1.45
CA VAL A 181 -8.20 -17.36 -0.85
C VAL A 181 -8.24 -17.45 0.68
N GLN A 182 -9.21 -18.18 1.24
CA GLN A 182 -9.34 -18.35 2.68
C GLN A 182 -8.12 -19.07 3.30
N GLN A 183 -7.66 -20.14 2.65
CA GLN A 183 -6.49 -20.89 3.11
C GLN A 183 -5.23 -20.03 3.09
N GLU A 184 -5.00 -19.31 2.00
CA GLU A 184 -3.85 -18.43 1.83
C GLU A 184 -3.86 -17.28 2.83
N LEU A 185 -5.03 -16.68 3.08
CA LEU A 185 -5.21 -15.64 4.11
C LEU A 185 -4.82 -16.18 5.49
N ARG A 186 -5.31 -17.36 5.87
CA ARG A 186 -4.98 -17.99 7.16
C ARG A 186 -3.48 -18.24 7.30
N LEU A 187 -2.85 -18.79 6.27
CA LEU A 187 -1.40 -19.06 6.26
C LEU A 187 -0.58 -17.77 6.36
N THR A 188 -0.95 -16.76 5.58
CA THR A 188 -0.24 -15.47 5.55
C THR A 188 -0.40 -14.72 6.87
N MET A 189 -1.58 -14.74 7.49
CA MET A 189 -1.78 -14.15 8.83
C MET A 189 -0.97 -14.86 9.92
N LEU A 190 -0.87 -16.19 9.85
CA LEU A 190 -0.05 -16.96 10.79
C LEU A 190 1.44 -16.66 10.61
N ALA A 191 1.91 -16.53 9.37
CA ALA A 191 3.27 -16.12 9.07
C ALA A 191 3.56 -14.71 9.60
N LEU A 192 2.64 -13.76 9.41
CA LEU A 192 2.75 -12.38 9.89
C LEU A 192 2.86 -12.32 11.43
N LYS A 193 2.02 -13.06 12.15
CA LYS A 193 2.09 -13.15 13.62
C LYS A 193 3.44 -13.70 14.08
N LYS A 194 3.92 -14.78 13.45
CA LYS A 194 5.24 -15.34 13.76
C LYS A 194 6.38 -14.37 13.48
N SER A 195 6.30 -13.59 12.40
CA SER A 195 7.32 -12.57 12.12
C SER A 195 7.29 -11.43 13.15
N ALA A 196 6.10 -11.01 13.59
CA ALA A 196 5.93 -9.99 14.61
C ALA A 196 6.46 -10.45 15.97
N GLU A 197 6.09 -11.66 16.42
CA GLU A 197 6.62 -12.24 17.66
C GLU A 197 8.15 -12.40 17.62
N ALA A 198 8.71 -12.75 16.45
CA ALA A 198 10.15 -12.86 16.27
C ALA A 198 10.85 -11.49 16.31
N SER A 199 10.26 -10.44 15.73
CA SER A 199 10.79 -9.08 15.86
C SER A 199 10.69 -8.56 17.29
N ASP A 200 9.57 -8.79 17.97
CA ASP A 200 9.35 -8.37 19.35
C ASP A 200 10.33 -9.07 20.29
N LYS A 201 10.57 -10.37 20.10
CA LYS A 201 11.57 -11.12 20.89
C LYS A 201 12.99 -10.61 20.63
N LYS A 202 13.33 -10.25 19.39
CA LYS A 202 14.64 -9.65 19.07
C LYS A 202 14.80 -8.28 19.70
N LEU A 203 13.77 -7.45 19.62
CA LEU A 203 13.76 -6.13 20.24
C LEU A 203 13.85 -6.22 21.76
N ALA A 204 13.08 -7.11 22.39
CA ALA A 204 13.17 -7.38 23.83
C ALA A 204 14.55 -7.90 24.24
N GLY A 205 15.17 -8.77 23.42
CA GLY A 205 16.54 -9.23 23.62
C GLY A 205 17.58 -8.11 23.50
N PHE A 206 17.40 -7.19 22.54
CA PHE A 206 18.23 -6.01 22.34
C PHE A 206 18.10 -5.01 23.50
N LEU A 207 16.87 -4.65 23.87
CA LEU A 207 16.58 -3.74 25.00
C LEU A 207 17.04 -4.31 26.36
N ASN A 208 16.93 -5.63 26.56
CA ASN A 208 17.47 -6.26 27.77
C ASN A 208 19.00 -6.34 27.78
N ARG A 209 19.65 -6.32 26.61
CA ARG A 209 21.10 -6.13 26.50
C ARG A 209 21.50 -4.71 26.87
N ASP A 210 20.68 -3.71 26.53
CA ASP A 210 20.91 -2.32 26.95
C ASP A 210 20.75 -2.11 28.46
N LYS A 211 19.84 -2.84 29.14
CA LYS A 211 19.78 -2.86 30.61
C LYS A 211 21.03 -3.48 31.26
N LYS A 212 21.71 -4.41 30.58
CA LYS A 212 23.03 -4.90 31.01
C LYS A 212 24.14 -3.86 30.76
N VAL A 213 24.05 -3.10 29.67
CA VAL A 213 24.93 -1.95 29.37
C VAL A 213 24.78 -0.81 30.38
N GLN A 214 23.59 -0.61 30.95
CA GLN A 214 23.35 0.31 32.08
C GLN A 214 23.94 -0.18 33.40
N ARG A 215 24.18 -1.49 33.57
CA ARG A 215 24.82 -2.09 34.76
C ARG A 215 26.36 -2.10 34.72
N GLY A 216 26.97 -1.27 33.85
CA GLY A 216 28.41 -1.01 33.88
C GLY A 216 29.24 -1.74 32.82
N ASP A 217 28.62 -2.43 31.86
CA ASP A 217 29.33 -3.15 30.80
C ASP A 217 28.84 -2.65 29.43
N GLY A 218 29.18 -1.40 29.12
CA GLY A 218 28.75 -0.71 27.90
C GLY A 218 29.66 -0.91 26.70
N ILE A 219 29.14 -0.57 25.51
CA ILE A 219 29.90 -0.54 24.24
C ILE A 219 31.04 0.50 24.26
N PHE A 220 30.90 1.54 25.09
CA PHE A 220 31.93 2.52 25.41
C PHE A 220 32.52 2.17 26.77
N SER A 221 33.84 2.22 26.89
CA SER A 221 34.52 1.98 28.16
C SER A 221 34.16 3.08 29.16
N ASP A 222 34.25 2.80 30.47
CA ASP A 222 34.01 3.83 31.50
C ASP A 222 34.93 5.05 31.32
N ALA A 223 36.12 4.83 30.73
CA ALA A 223 37.06 5.88 30.33
C ALA A 223 36.59 6.78 29.17
N ASP A 224 35.62 6.33 28.34
CA ASP A 224 35.04 7.13 27.26
C ASP A 224 33.82 7.95 27.73
N ARG A 225 33.29 7.65 28.92
CA ARG A 225 32.13 8.33 29.53
C ARG A 225 32.52 9.50 30.42
N ASP A 226 33.78 9.61 30.81
CA ASP A 226 34.38 10.81 31.40
C ASP A 226 34.54 11.91 30.34
N ARG A 227 33.41 12.38 29.80
CA ARG A 227 33.38 13.76 29.29
C ARG A 227 33.21 14.65 30.50
N ASP A 228 34.20 15.49 30.71
CA ASP A 228 34.14 16.60 31.66
C ASP A 228 32.82 17.37 31.45
N THR A 229 31.85 17.14 32.34
CA THR A 229 30.56 17.83 32.31
C THR A 229 30.66 19.23 32.88
N SER A 230 31.86 19.67 33.28
CA SER A 230 32.11 21.10 33.40
C SER A 230 32.13 21.68 31.98
N GLY A 231 30.97 22.15 31.54
CA GLY A 231 30.89 22.94 30.31
C GLY A 231 31.91 24.09 30.34
N PRO A 232 32.31 24.64 29.18
CA PRO A 232 33.26 25.75 29.14
C PRO A 232 32.80 26.85 30.09
N GLN A 233 33.63 27.22 31.07
CA GLN A 233 33.29 28.31 31.99
C GLN A 233 33.09 29.57 31.15
N LEU A 234 31.84 30.01 31.03
CA LEU A 234 31.50 31.25 30.36
C LEU A 234 32.22 32.40 31.08
N PRO A 235 32.86 33.32 30.36
CA PRO A 235 33.56 34.45 30.98
C PRO A 235 32.55 35.29 31.77
N LYS A 236 32.88 35.60 33.03
CA LYS A 236 32.04 36.41 33.94
C LYS A 236 32.02 37.89 33.59
N GLU A 237 32.91 38.33 32.71
CA GLU A 237 32.99 39.69 32.22
C GLU A 237 32.76 39.70 30.71
N PRO A 238 32.17 40.77 30.14
CA PRO A 238 31.95 40.84 28.72
C PRO A 238 33.28 40.89 27.96
N VAL A 239 33.58 39.80 27.23
CA VAL A 239 34.81 39.69 26.45
C VAL A 239 34.49 39.97 24.98
N LYS A 240 35.27 40.87 24.37
CA LYS A 240 35.22 41.13 22.94
C LYS A 240 35.92 40.00 22.18
N VAL A 241 35.17 39.23 21.40
CA VAL A 241 35.70 38.08 20.66
C VAL A 241 36.22 38.50 19.28
N SER A 242 35.61 39.53 18.67
CA SER A 242 36.05 40.15 17.41
C SER A 242 35.48 41.57 17.26
N ASP A 243 35.92 42.31 16.24
CA ASP A 243 35.41 43.66 15.96
C ASP A 243 33.90 43.63 15.68
N GLY A 244 33.12 44.07 16.68
CA GLY A 244 31.66 44.13 16.64
C GLY A 244 30.94 43.01 17.40
N LEU A 245 31.65 42.00 17.93
CA LEU A 245 31.04 40.87 18.64
C LEU A 245 31.52 40.78 20.09
N TRP A 246 30.58 40.94 21.03
CA TRP A 246 30.80 40.83 22.47
C TRP A 246 30.02 39.63 23.01
N VAL A 247 30.69 38.79 23.80
CA VAL A 247 30.03 37.74 24.58
C VAL A 247 29.73 38.33 25.94
N VAL A 248 28.44 38.51 26.25
CA VAL A 248 27.96 39.08 27.52
C VAL A 248 27.39 37.93 28.37
N PRO A 249 27.69 37.86 29.69
CA PRO A 249 27.07 36.88 30.57
C PRO A 249 25.56 37.05 30.57
N LYS A 250 24.81 35.95 30.44
CA LYS A 250 23.35 35.95 30.51
C LYS A 250 22.95 36.33 31.94
N GLY A 251 22.23 37.45 32.11
CA GLY A 251 21.64 37.81 33.40
C GLY A 251 20.55 36.83 33.79
N GLU A 252 20.33 36.66 35.09
CA GLU A 252 19.41 35.69 35.71
C GLU A 252 17.93 35.86 35.31
N GLU A 253 17.57 36.85 34.49
CA GLU A 253 16.19 37.10 34.05
C GLU A 253 15.74 36.23 32.84
N ASP A 254 16.66 35.49 32.20
CA ASP A 254 16.34 34.66 31.02
C ASP A 254 16.27 33.14 31.30
N GLU A 255 16.26 32.72 32.58
CA GLU A 255 16.11 31.30 32.96
C GLU A 255 14.65 30.85 33.19
N GLU A 256 13.68 31.77 33.29
CA GLU A 256 12.27 31.41 33.53
C GLU A 256 11.47 30.99 32.27
N LYS A 257 12.09 30.87 31.09
CA LYS A 257 11.41 30.41 29.87
C LYS A 257 11.99 29.13 29.26
N LYS A 258 12.31 28.16 30.11
CA LYS A 258 12.60 26.79 29.69
C LYS A 258 11.98 25.76 30.64
N ALA A 259 10.67 25.58 30.55
CA ALA A 259 10.00 24.32 30.91
C ALA A 259 8.55 24.35 30.41
N THR A 260 8.23 23.52 29.41
CA THR A 260 7.10 22.56 29.29
C THR A 260 6.72 22.36 27.82
N GLU A 261 7.23 21.30 27.20
CA GLU A 261 6.84 20.83 25.84
C GLU A 261 5.48 20.09 25.82
N ASP A 262 4.68 20.16 26.90
CA ASP A 262 3.38 19.48 27.03
C ASP A 262 2.22 20.45 27.37
N GLU A 263 2.38 21.76 27.16
CA GLU A 263 1.25 22.69 27.36
C GLU A 263 0.35 22.67 26.13
N ILE A 264 -0.85 22.09 26.28
CA ILE A 264 -1.89 22.08 25.25
C ILE A 264 -2.27 23.53 24.96
N ASP A 265 -2.01 24.00 23.73
CA ASP A 265 -2.45 25.33 23.30
C ASP A 265 -3.97 25.33 23.13
N PHE A 266 -4.67 25.83 24.16
CA PHE A 266 -6.13 25.91 24.18
C PHE A 266 -6.69 26.85 23.11
N GLU A 267 -5.93 27.84 22.63
CA GLU A 267 -6.38 28.73 21.55
C GLU A 267 -6.37 27.99 20.21
N GLU A 268 -5.32 27.22 19.92
CA GLU A 268 -5.24 26.39 18.71
C GLU A 268 -6.33 25.30 18.69
N LEU A 269 -6.52 24.61 19.82
CA LEU A 269 -7.57 23.60 19.97
C LEU A 269 -8.98 24.21 19.79
N SER A 270 -9.21 25.43 20.27
CA SER A 270 -10.49 26.11 20.13
C SER A 270 -10.81 26.52 18.69
N ARG A 271 -9.78 26.86 17.91
CA ARG A 271 -9.92 27.11 16.47
C ARG A 271 -10.26 25.83 15.72
N GLU A 272 -9.54 24.75 15.98
CA GLU A 272 -9.78 23.46 15.32
C GLU A 272 -11.20 22.93 15.61
N ILE A 273 -11.69 23.11 16.84
CA ILE A 273 -13.07 22.77 17.22
C ILE A 273 -14.09 23.64 16.46
N SER A 274 -13.80 24.92 16.28
CA SER A 274 -14.69 25.85 15.57
C SER A 274 -14.73 25.55 14.08
N GLU A 275 -13.58 25.25 13.46
CA GLU A 275 -13.49 24.81 12.06
C GLU A 275 -14.22 23.47 11.85
N MET A 276 -14.07 22.52 12.77
CA MET A 276 -14.78 21.23 12.69
C MET A 276 -16.30 21.39 12.78
N LYS A 277 -16.78 22.36 13.58
CA LYS A 277 -18.20 22.68 13.71
C LYS A 277 -18.76 23.32 12.42
N GLU A 278 -17.97 24.10 11.71
CA GLU A 278 -18.38 24.78 10.47
C GLU A 278 -18.29 23.87 9.24
N GLU A 279 -17.21 23.10 9.09
CA GLU A 279 -16.99 22.26 7.91
C GLU A 279 -17.69 20.89 7.99
N ARG A 280 -17.87 20.33 9.19
CA ARG A 280 -18.39 18.96 9.39
C ARG A 280 -19.28 18.85 10.64
N PRO A 281 -20.50 19.42 10.62
CA PRO A 281 -21.39 19.45 11.77
C PRO A 281 -21.82 18.04 12.26
N GLU A 282 -21.92 17.06 11.36
CA GLU A 282 -22.27 15.67 11.71
C GLU A 282 -21.16 14.97 12.51
N ALA A 283 -19.90 15.17 12.12
CA ALA A 283 -18.75 14.60 12.82
C ALA A 283 -18.57 15.22 14.22
N PHE A 284 -18.82 16.53 14.34
CA PHE A 284 -18.79 17.22 15.62
C PHE A 284 -19.88 16.70 16.59
N ALA A 285 -21.10 16.45 16.08
CA ALA A 285 -22.18 15.89 16.87
C ALA A 285 -21.85 14.47 17.39
N GLU A 286 -21.25 13.62 16.57
CA GLU A 286 -20.78 12.30 17.02
C GLU A 286 -19.69 12.39 18.09
N LEU A 287 -18.79 13.37 17.98
CA LEU A 287 -17.70 13.57 18.93
C LEU A 287 -18.23 14.07 20.28
N GLN A 288 -19.26 14.93 20.29
CA GLN A 288 -19.96 15.32 21.52
C GLN A 288 -20.63 14.15 22.22
N VAL A 289 -21.29 13.25 21.46
CA VAL A 289 -21.92 12.05 22.04
C VAL A 289 -20.87 11.12 22.65
N LYS A 290 -19.73 10.93 21.97
CA LYS A 290 -18.60 10.14 22.49
C LYS A 290 -17.98 10.76 23.74
N MET A 291 -17.79 12.08 23.76
CA MET A 291 -17.23 12.79 24.92
C MET A 291 -18.17 12.73 26.12
N ALA A 292 -19.48 12.88 25.91
CA ALA A 292 -20.48 12.73 26.96
C ALA A 292 -20.51 11.30 27.53
N ALA A 293 -20.36 10.27 26.67
CA ALA A 293 -20.27 8.88 27.12
C ALA A 293 -19.01 8.63 27.96
N MET A 294 -17.84 9.15 27.54
CA MET A 294 -16.59 9.03 28.31
C MET A 294 -16.66 9.75 29.66
N MET A 295 -17.26 10.96 29.72
CA MET A 295 -17.42 11.66 31.00
C MET A 295 -18.40 10.93 31.93
N ALA A 296 -19.47 10.36 31.41
CA ALA A 296 -20.41 9.56 32.21
C ALA A 296 -19.75 8.28 32.75
N GLU A 297 -18.87 7.65 31.97
CA GLU A 297 -18.10 6.48 32.40
C GLU A 297 -17.06 6.83 33.47
N GLN A 298 -16.37 7.98 33.36
CA GLN A 298 -15.46 8.46 34.40
C GLN A 298 -16.18 8.88 35.69
N ALA A 299 -17.36 9.48 35.59
CA ALA A 299 -18.18 9.85 36.75
C ALA A 299 -18.82 8.65 37.46
N ALA A 300 -18.85 7.47 36.82
CA ALA A 300 -19.40 6.24 37.39
C ALA A 300 -18.36 5.37 38.13
N LEU A 301 -17.09 5.77 38.15
CA LEU A 301 -16.06 5.11 38.96
C LEU A 301 -16.23 5.54 40.44
N PRO A 302 -16.37 4.60 41.38
CA PRO A 302 -16.53 4.93 42.80
C PRO A 302 -15.26 5.59 43.33
N GLU A 303 -15.40 6.73 44.01
CA GLU A 303 -14.33 7.36 44.78
C GLU A 303 -13.72 6.34 45.75
N VAL A 304 -12.43 6.08 45.59
CA VAL A 304 -11.65 5.27 46.52
C VAL A 304 -11.52 6.09 47.81
N PRO A 305 -11.87 5.56 49.00
CA PRO A 305 -11.74 6.31 50.24
C PRO A 305 -10.25 6.59 50.52
N GLU A 306 -9.94 7.86 50.79
CA GLU A 306 -8.63 8.30 51.27
C GLU A 306 -8.30 7.61 52.60
N GLU A 307 -7.33 6.70 52.58
CA GLU A 307 -6.74 6.15 53.80
C GLU A 307 -5.73 7.17 54.35
N SER A 308 -6.25 8.09 55.16
CA SER A 308 -5.47 9.04 55.95
C SER A 308 -4.68 8.29 57.03
N ALA A 309 -3.36 8.50 57.02
CA ALA A 309 -2.48 8.15 58.11
C ALA A 309 -2.81 8.97 59.37
N GLU A 310 -3.15 8.30 60.47
CA GLU A 310 -2.95 8.82 61.83
C GLU A 310 -2.47 7.66 62.72
N GLY A 311 -1.25 7.78 63.22
CA GLY A 311 -0.72 6.92 64.26
C GLY A 311 -1.16 7.38 65.65
N ALA A 312 -1.30 6.45 66.58
CA ALA A 312 -1.12 6.67 68.01
C ALA A 312 -0.98 5.33 68.76
N GLU A 313 0.24 5.06 69.21
CA GLU A 313 0.62 4.55 70.54
C GLU A 313 -0.27 3.51 71.26
N SER A 314 0.30 2.32 71.52
CA SER A 314 0.66 1.92 72.89
C SER A 314 1.34 0.54 72.93
N GLU A 315 2.61 0.56 73.33
CA GLU A 315 3.31 -0.53 74.03
C GLU A 315 2.55 -0.94 75.32
N PRO A 316 2.74 -2.16 75.91
CA PRO A 316 4.08 -2.64 76.25
C PRO A 316 4.36 -4.17 76.24
N ALA A 317 5.65 -4.42 75.97
CA ALA A 317 6.59 -5.29 76.68
C ALA A 317 6.44 -6.83 76.71
N PRO A 318 7.59 -7.55 76.76
CA PRO A 318 7.69 -8.98 76.50
C PRO A 318 7.70 -9.81 77.79
N ALA A 319 7.23 -11.06 77.69
CA ALA A 319 7.47 -12.07 78.72
C ALA A 319 8.10 -13.32 78.09
N ALA A 320 9.33 -13.58 78.53
CA ALA A 320 10.10 -14.76 78.26
C ALA A 320 9.48 -16.02 78.88
N ALA A 321 9.62 -17.15 78.18
CA ALA A 321 9.98 -18.46 78.72
C ALA A 321 10.43 -19.36 77.57
#